data_AF-A0A947NK41-F1
#
_entry.id   AF-A0A947NK41-F1
#
_cell.length_a   1.000
_cell.length_b   1.000
_cell.length_c   1.000
_cell.angle_alpha   90.00
_cell.angle_beta   90.00
_cell.angle_gamma   90.00
#
_symmetry.space_group_name_H-M   'P 1'
#
loop_
_entity.id
_entity.type
_entity.pdbx_description
1 polymer ?
#
loop_
_entity_poly.entity_id
_entity_poly.type
_entity_poly.pdbx_seq_one_letter_code
_entity_poly.pdbx_strand_id
1 'polypeptide(L)'
;MIDSAERPGISEIFPEAVADASGCIVLEQRVAFGPSFPAQEAAFSTLRSELRLLHGIGTQHSRQLKQEGYTSLDALLDHPRWRDASSSLLERWGNPPDPARIYETLTRWLPSSSSLFLNLLCLFAPEDLVFFDLETLGLSGSPVFLGAIGRFENDGFVVRQFLAPTPAEEVAVLERMNAELAAAHALLSFNGKSFDANVLRERCAYYEVPLPEVDVHVDLLHQARNALRDRVENCQLGTIEREILGIEREADLPSEQVPLYYTLYLETGSASVLLPIINHNRQDLISLAHLVQHLLERANAH
;
A
#
# COMPACT_ATOMS: atom_id res chain seq x y z
N MET A 1 -39.09 -13.52 28.35
CA MET A 1 -37.71 -13.52 28.86
C MET A 1 -36.92 -14.42 27.94
N ILE A 2 -36.42 -13.84 26.84
CA ILE A 2 -35.37 -14.48 26.05
C ILE A 2 -34.08 -14.02 26.71
N ASP A 3 -33.28 -15.00 27.06
CA ASP A 3 -32.10 -14.92 27.90
C ASP A 3 -31.12 -13.83 27.47
N SER A 4 -30.42 -13.27 28.44
CA SER A 4 -29.33 -12.32 28.26
C SER A 4 -28.16 -13.03 27.57
N ALA A 5 -28.25 -13.24 26.26
CA ALA A 5 -27.11 -13.65 25.45
C ALA A 5 -25.98 -12.65 25.74
N GLU A 6 -24.85 -13.16 26.23
CA GLU A 6 -23.64 -12.36 26.46
C GLU A 6 -23.36 -11.55 25.18
N ARG A 7 -23.36 -10.23 25.32
CA ARG A 7 -22.97 -9.29 24.26
C ARG A 7 -21.58 -8.81 24.66
N PRO A 8 -20.53 -9.61 24.40
CA PRO A 8 -19.19 -9.26 24.85
C PRO A 8 -18.81 -7.91 24.25
N GLY A 9 -18.30 -7.04 25.11
CA GLY A 9 -17.82 -5.72 24.70
C GLY A 9 -16.52 -5.80 23.89
N ILE A 10 -16.11 -4.69 23.31
CA ILE A 10 -14.88 -4.62 22.49
C ILE A 10 -13.65 -5.03 23.31
N SER A 11 -13.51 -4.54 24.54
CA SER A 11 -12.37 -4.89 25.41
C SER A 11 -12.33 -6.36 25.82
N GLU A 12 -13.46 -7.07 25.75
CA GLU A 12 -13.53 -8.51 26.05
C GLU A 12 -13.08 -9.36 24.85
N ILE A 13 -13.44 -8.93 23.64
CA ILE A 13 -13.06 -9.63 22.39
C ILE A 13 -11.66 -9.25 21.92
N PHE A 14 -11.25 -8.00 22.14
CA PHE A 14 -9.99 -7.42 21.73
C PHE A 14 -9.26 -6.83 22.95
N PRO A 15 -8.53 -7.64 23.72
CA PRO A 15 -7.80 -7.16 24.90
C PRO A 15 -6.76 -6.07 24.59
N GLU A 16 -6.29 -6.00 23.34
CA GLU A 16 -5.38 -4.98 22.83
C GLU A 16 -6.06 -3.64 22.51
N ALA A 17 -7.40 -3.60 22.46
CA ALA A 17 -8.15 -2.43 22.06
C ALA A 17 -8.10 -1.32 23.12
N VAL A 18 -7.69 -0.13 22.70
CA VAL A 18 -7.64 1.07 23.55
C VAL A 18 -8.52 2.15 22.94
N ALA A 19 -9.52 2.61 23.70
CA ALA A 19 -10.30 3.79 23.34
C ALA A 19 -9.50 5.05 23.68
N ASP A 20 -9.39 5.97 22.73
CA ASP A 20 -8.79 7.28 22.95
C ASP A 20 -9.83 8.33 23.39
N ALA A 21 -9.38 9.57 23.57
CA ALA A 21 -10.23 10.67 24.00
C ALA A 21 -11.29 11.11 22.97
N SER A 22 -11.14 10.74 21.69
CA SER A 22 -12.13 11.03 20.64
C SER A 22 -13.16 9.90 20.46
N GLY A 23 -13.03 8.81 21.22
CA GLY A 23 -13.92 7.65 21.12
C GLY A 23 -13.53 6.66 20.04
N CYS A 24 -12.44 6.91 19.30
CA CYS A 24 -11.88 5.96 18.37
C CYS A 24 -11.22 4.82 19.15
N ILE A 25 -11.38 3.60 18.65
CA ILE A 25 -10.75 2.42 19.21
C ILE A 25 -9.53 2.09 18.37
N VAL A 26 -8.37 2.09 19.02
CA VAL A 26 -7.10 1.74 18.39
C VAL A 26 -6.76 0.30 18.77
N LEU A 27 -6.50 -0.53 17.75
CA LEU A 27 -5.94 -1.87 17.91
C LEU A 27 -4.55 -1.88 17.31
N GLU A 28 -3.57 -2.45 18.01
CA GLU A 28 -2.20 -2.58 17.51
C GLU A 28 -1.76 -4.04 17.58
N GLN A 29 -1.22 -4.55 16.47
CA GLN A 29 -0.55 -5.83 16.43
C GLN A 29 0.82 -5.69 15.78
N ARG A 30 1.83 -6.29 16.43
CA ARG A 30 3.18 -6.45 15.89
C ARG A 30 3.39 -7.86 15.38
N VAL A 31 3.96 -7.98 14.19
CA VAL A 31 4.37 -9.23 13.57
C VAL A 31 5.89 -9.21 13.36
N ALA A 32 6.55 -10.31 13.67
CA ALA A 32 7.97 -10.49 13.40
C ALA A 32 8.18 -10.68 11.89
N PHE A 33 8.37 -9.57 11.19
CA PHE A 33 8.61 -9.53 9.75
C PHE A 33 9.58 -8.40 9.43
N GLY A 34 10.81 -8.77 9.06
CA GLY A 34 11.84 -7.83 8.60
C GLY A 34 11.93 -7.88 7.08
N PRO A 35 11.75 -6.75 6.37
CA PRO A 35 11.78 -6.74 4.91
C PRO A 35 13.21 -6.97 4.41
N SER A 36 13.37 -7.87 3.45
CA SER A 36 14.65 -8.08 2.75
C SER A 36 14.66 -7.36 1.41
N PHE A 37 14.80 -6.03 1.43
CA PHE A 37 14.83 -5.24 0.20
C PHE A 37 16.22 -5.24 -0.45
N PRO A 38 16.30 -5.19 -1.80
CA PRO A 38 17.55 -4.96 -2.51
C PRO A 38 18.25 -3.69 -2.04
N ALA A 39 19.58 -3.68 -2.10
CA ALA A 39 20.37 -2.50 -1.77
C ALA A 39 19.97 -1.29 -2.64
N GLN A 40 19.91 -0.10 -2.04
CA GLN A 40 19.57 1.15 -2.71
C GLN A 40 20.35 1.39 -4.00
N GLU A 41 21.65 1.11 -3.99
CA GLU A 41 22.52 1.27 -5.16
C GLU A 41 22.11 0.35 -6.33
N ALA A 42 21.77 -0.91 -6.04
CA ALA A 42 21.32 -1.87 -7.03
C ALA A 42 19.98 -1.45 -7.64
N ALA A 43 19.02 -1.07 -6.79
CA ALA A 43 17.71 -0.58 -7.23
C ALA A 43 17.83 0.69 -8.08
N PHE A 44 18.69 1.63 -7.67
CA PHE A 44 18.92 2.86 -8.43
C PHE A 44 19.64 2.59 -9.76
N SER A 45 20.56 1.62 -9.80
CA SER A 45 21.16 1.15 -11.07
C SER A 45 20.10 0.58 -12.03
N THR A 46 19.17 -0.23 -11.51
CA THR A 46 18.05 -0.76 -12.31
C THR A 46 17.20 0.37 -12.90
N LEU A 47 16.85 1.39 -12.10
CA LEU A 47 16.12 2.57 -12.55
C LEU A 47 16.88 3.34 -13.65
N ARG A 48 18.19 3.57 -13.47
CA ARG A 48 19.04 4.25 -14.46
C ARG A 48 19.26 3.46 -15.74
N SER A 49 19.01 2.14 -15.75
CA SER A 49 19.12 1.32 -16.97
C SER A 49 17.91 1.46 -17.92
N GLU A 50 16.84 2.15 -17.50
CA GLU A 50 15.63 2.33 -18.30
C GLU A 50 15.69 3.60 -19.14
N LEU A 51 16.09 3.45 -20.41
CA LEU A 51 16.23 4.56 -21.33
C LEU A 51 14.89 5.14 -21.80
N ARG A 52 13.79 4.38 -21.69
CA ARG A 52 12.44 4.84 -22.08
C ARG A 52 11.92 5.99 -21.20
N LEU A 53 12.62 6.33 -20.13
CA LEU A 53 12.34 7.49 -19.29
C LEU A 53 12.72 8.83 -19.96
N LEU A 54 13.39 8.78 -21.11
CA LEU A 54 13.68 9.96 -21.92
C LEU A 54 12.73 10.08 -23.10
N HIS A 55 12.23 11.30 -23.32
CA HIS A 55 11.36 11.62 -24.45
C HIS A 55 12.00 11.21 -25.79
N GLY A 56 11.22 10.51 -26.62
CA GLY A 56 11.65 10.04 -27.94
C GLY A 56 12.36 8.69 -27.96
N ILE A 57 12.63 8.09 -26.79
CA ILE A 57 13.15 6.71 -26.70
C ILE A 57 11.99 5.75 -26.45
N GLY A 58 11.47 5.15 -27.52
CA GLY A 58 10.54 4.02 -27.43
C GLY A 58 11.27 2.69 -27.26
N THR A 59 10.51 1.59 -27.13
CA THR A 59 11.06 0.23 -26.94
C THR A 59 12.09 -0.16 -28.00
N GLN A 60 11.84 0.14 -29.28
CA GLN A 60 12.77 -0.17 -30.36
C GLN A 60 14.07 0.63 -30.25
N HIS A 61 13.98 1.95 -30.05
CA HIS A 61 15.16 2.80 -29.87
C HIS A 61 15.96 2.41 -28.63
N SER A 62 15.30 2.08 -27.52
CA SER A 62 15.99 1.61 -26.31
C SER A 62 16.79 0.34 -26.59
N ARG A 63 16.22 -0.64 -27.31
CA ARG A 63 16.95 -1.86 -27.70
C ARG A 63 18.15 -1.56 -28.58
N GLN A 64 17.98 -0.69 -29.58
CA GLN A 64 19.07 -0.29 -30.46
C GLN A 64 20.21 0.40 -29.69
N LEU A 65 19.88 1.39 -28.86
CA LEU A 65 20.86 2.09 -28.01
C LEU A 65 21.63 1.13 -27.11
N LYS A 66 20.94 0.16 -26.49
CA LYS A 66 21.58 -0.87 -25.67
C LYS A 66 22.54 -1.76 -26.48
N GLN A 67 22.21 -2.07 -27.74
CA GLN A 67 23.12 -2.81 -28.65
C GLN A 67 24.33 -1.97 -29.07
N GLU A 68 24.18 -0.65 -29.15
CA GLU A 68 25.26 0.31 -29.42
C GLU A 68 26.12 0.61 -28.19
N GLY A 69 25.82 0.00 -27.03
CA GLY A 69 26.59 0.14 -25.79
C GLY A 69 26.04 1.16 -24.79
N TYR A 70 24.98 1.89 -25.15
CA TYR A 70 24.31 2.82 -24.25
C TYR A 70 23.31 2.06 -23.37
N THR A 71 23.79 1.51 -22.24
CA THR A 71 22.98 0.64 -21.37
C THR A 71 22.26 1.37 -20.23
N SER A 72 22.62 2.62 -19.96
CA SER A 72 22.04 3.45 -18.90
C SER A 72 21.88 4.91 -19.31
N LEU A 73 21.16 5.67 -18.50
CA LEU A 73 21.08 7.13 -18.60
C LEU A 73 22.47 7.77 -18.51
N ASP A 74 23.35 7.29 -17.63
CA ASP A 74 24.74 7.78 -17.53
C ASP A 74 25.51 7.56 -18.84
N ALA A 75 25.34 6.40 -19.49
CA ALA A 75 25.99 6.13 -20.77
C ALA A 75 25.53 7.11 -21.87
N LEU A 76 24.29 7.63 -21.79
CA LEU A 76 23.77 8.61 -22.74
C LEU A 76 24.35 10.01 -22.56
N LEU A 77 25.10 10.30 -21.49
CA LEU A 77 25.76 11.59 -21.30
C LEU A 77 26.76 11.90 -22.42
N ASP A 78 27.28 10.89 -23.11
CA ASP A 78 28.12 11.11 -24.28
C ASP A 78 27.38 11.07 -25.63
N HIS A 79 26.10 10.68 -25.64
CA HIS A 79 25.33 10.47 -26.86
C HIS A 79 24.94 11.80 -27.56
N PRO A 80 25.17 11.96 -28.89
CA PRO A 80 24.98 13.24 -29.59
C PRO A 80 23.56 13.79 -29.56
N ARG A 81 22.54 12.93 -29.46
CA ARG A 81 21.12 13.32 -29.43
C ARG A 81 20.50 13.43 -28.03
N TRP A 82 20.97 12.62 -27.08
CA TRP A 82 20.27 12.40 -25.79
C TRP A 82 21.08 12.83 -24.57
N ARG A 83 22.31 13.34 -24.77
CA ARG A 83 23.16 13.93 -23.72
C ARG A 83 22.40 14.90 -22.82
N ASP A 84 21.85 15.96 -23.41
CA ASP A 84 21.24 17.04 -22.62
C ASP A 84 19.98 16.58 -21.90
N ALA A 85 19.19 15.71 -22.55
CA ALA A 85 17.99 15.13 -21.95
C ALA A 85 18.34 14.20 -20.78
N SER A 86 19.40 13.41 -20.91
CA SER A 86 19.89 12.54 -19.85
C SER A 86 20.47 13.34 -18.68
N SER A 87 21.33 14.33 -18.94
CA SER A 87 21.90 15.22 -17.91
C SER A 87 20.79 15.91 -17.13
N SER A 88 19.83 16.52 -17.83
CA SER A 88 18.71 17.22 -17.21
C SER A 88 17.84 16.29 -16.36
N LEU A 89 17.67 15.03 -16.77
CA LEU A 89 16.90 14.05 -16.00
C LEU A 89 17.65 13.63 -14.73
N LEU A 90 18.93 13.30 -14.84
CA LEU A 90 19.76 12.91 -13.70
C LEU A 90 19.93 14.05 -12.69
N GLU A 91 20.12 15.29 -13.16
CA GLU A 91 20.13 16.49 -12.31
C GLU A 91 18.80 16.69 -11.60
N ARG A 92 17.67 16.44 -12.28
CA ARG A 92 16.35 16.51 -11.67
C ARG A 92 16.20 15.47 -10.58
N TRP A 93 16.61 14.22 -10.82
CA TRP A 93 16.57 13.15 -9.82
C TRP A 93 17.46 13.44 -8.61
N GLY A 94 18.53 14.22 -8.77
CA GLY A 94 19.34 14.71 -7.65
C GLY A 94 20.41 13.72 -7.19
N ASN A 95 21.24 14.18 -6.24
CA ASN A 95 22.29 13.39 -5.60
C ASN A 95 22.42 13.81 -4.10
N PRO A 96 21.96 12.99 -3.13
CA PRO A 96 21.36 11.66 -3.30
C PRO A 96 20.04 11.71 -4.10
N PRO A 97 19.61 10.59 -4.71
CA PRO A 97 18.41 10.54 -5.52
C PRO A 97 17.16 10.84 -4.69
N ASP A 98 16.27 11.68 -5.23
CA ASP A 98 14.97 12.05 -4.69
C ASP A 98 13.89 11.09 -5.27
N PRO A 99 13.33 10.18 -4.46
CA PRO A 99 12.35 9.21 -4.92
C PRO A 99 11.06 9.84 -5.48
N ALA A 100 10.61 10.97 -4.95
CA ALA A 100 9.39 11.63 -5.42
C ALA A 100 9.56 12.09 -6.88
N ARG A 101 10.71 12.69 -7.22
CA ARG A 101 11.02 13.12 -8.58
C ARG A 101 11.22 11.95 -9.55
N ILE A 102 11.75 10.84 -9.06
CA ILE A 102 11.85 9.60 -9.83
C ILE A 102 10.43 9.08 -10.10
N TYR A 103 9.56 9.02 -9.09
CA TYR A 103 8.16 8.61 -9.24
C TYR A 103 7.41 9.44 -10.29
N GLU A 104 7.54 10.76 -10.27
CA GLU A 104 6.97 11.64 -11.31
C GLU A 104 7.48 11.29 -12.71
N THR A 105 8.74 10.89 -12.82
CA THR A 105 9.33 10.46 -14.10
C THR A 105 8.74 9.12 -14.53
N LEU A 106 8.67 8.14 -13.63
CA LEU A 106 8.12 6.82 -13.94
C LEU A 106 6.66 6.91 -14.37
N THR A 107 5.83 7.64 -13.62
CA THR A 107 4.40 7.80 -13.91
C THR A 107 4.13 8.51 -15.23
N ARG A 108 5.04 9.39 -15.68
CA ARG A 108 4.93 10.05 -16.99
C ARG A 108 5.17 9.11 -18.17
N TRP A 109 6.04 8.12 -18.01
CA TRP A 109 6.57 7.33 -19.13
C TRP A 109 6.17 5.85 -19.13
N LEU A 110 5.85 5.30 -17.97
CA LEU A 110 5.65 3.86 -17.79
C LEU A 110 4.24 3.57 -17.26
N PRO A 111 3.67 2.42 -17.64
CA PRO A 111 2.42 1.96 -17.02
C PRO A 111 2.66 1.62 -15.54
N SER A 112 1.64 1.82 -14.70
CA SER A 112 1.67 1.49 -13.25
C SER A 112 2.01 0.04 -12.93
N SER A 113 2.03 -0.85 -13.92
CA SER A 113 2.40 -2.26 -13.82
C SER A 113 3.89 -2.53 -14.01
N SER A 114 4.70 -1.49 -14.30
CA SER A 114 6.15 -1.63 -14.44
C SER A 114 6.79 -1.99 -13.10
N SER A 115 7.68 -3.00 -13.09
CA SER A 115 8.44 -3.38 -11.89
C SER A 115 9.43 -2.32 -11.42
N LEU A 116 9.66 -1.25 -12.19
CA LEU A 116 10.49 -0.13 -11.74
C LEU A 116 9.85 0.65 -10.60
N PHE A 117 8.52 0.61 -10.46
CA PHE A 117 7.86 1.14 -9.26
C PHE A 117 8.22 0.35 -8.00
N LEU A 118 8.54 -0.95 -8.10
CA LEU A 118 9.05 -1.72 -6.96
C LEU A 118 10.49 -1.32 -6.63
N ASN A 119 11.35 -1.17 -7.65
CA ASN A 119 12.73 -0.71 -7.44
C ASN A 119 12.79 0.70 -6.82
N LEU A 120 11.84 1.56 -7.16
CA LEU A 120 11.67 2.87 -6.51
C LEU A 120 11.46 2.74 -5.00
N LEU A 121 10.65 1.77 -4.54
CA LEU A 121 10.39 1.57 -3.11
C LEU A 121 11.67 1.27 -2.32
N CYS A 122 12.66 0.62 -2.95
CA CYS A 122 13.95 0.34 -2.33
C CYS A 122 14.78 1.60 -2.05
N LEU A 123 14.42 2.75 -2.62
CA LEU A 123 15.11 4.03 -2.36
C LEU A 123 14.65 4.70 -1.05
N PHE A 124 13.56 4.23 -0.46
CA PHE A 124 13.09 4.69 0.84
C PHE A 124 13.67 3.83 1.97
N ALA A 125 13.71 4.38 3.18
CA ALA A 125 13.84 3.54 4.36
C ALA A 125 12.54 2.72 4.53
N PRO A 126 12.58 1.46 4.99
CA PRO A 126 11.37 0.68 5.20
C PRO A 126 10.34 1.39 6.08
N GLU A 127 10.78 2.14 7.09
CA GLU A 127 9.92 2.87 8.04
C GLU A 127 9.10 4.01 7.38
N ASP A 128 9.54 4.46 6.20
CA ASP A 128 8.87 5.49 5.40
C ASP A 128 7.80 4.90 4.46
N LEU A 129 7.75 3.57 4.34
CA LEU A 129 6.73 2.85 3.59
C LEU A 129 5.51 2.63 4.48
N VAL A 130 4.38 3.19 4.06
CA VAL A 130 3.12 3.07 4.77
C VAL A 130 2.13 2.26 3.92
N PHE A 131 1.63 1.18 4.49
CA PHE A 131 0.59 0.34 3.90
C PHE A 131 -0.75 0.78 4.47
N PHE A 132 -1.79 0.83 3.66
CA PHE A 132 -3.12 1.16 4.17
C PHE A 132 -4.23 0.40 3.44
N ASP A 133 -5.33 0.23 4.17
CA ASP A 133 -6.56 -0.42 3.71
C ASP A 133 -7.75 0.13 4.53
N LEU A 134 -8.94 0.18 3.93
CA LEU A 134 -10.14 0.73 4.54
C LEU A 134 -11.30 -0.27 4.47
N GLU A 135 -12.12 -0.30 5.52
CA GLU A 135 -13.45 -0.92 5.47
C GLU A 135 -14.53 0.16 5.62
N THR A 136 -15.55 0.02 4.77
CA THR A 136 -16.60 1.03 4.60
C THR A 136 -17.98 0.39 4.69
N LEU A 137 -19.00 1.18 5.01
CA LEU A 137 -20.40 0.72 5.10
C LEU A 137 -21.06 0.43 3.74
N GLY A 138 -20.32 0.46 2.64
CA GLY A 138 -20.83 0.29 1.29
C GLY A 138 -19.91 0.93 0.25
N LEU A 139 -20.41 1.13 -0.95
CA LEU A 139 -19.64 1.77 -2.02
C LEU A 139 -19.64 3.31 -1.86
N SER A 140 -18.70 3.97 -2.55
CA SER A 140 -18.59 5.43 -2.82
C SER A 140 -19.33 6.39 -1.86
N GLY A 141 -18.57 7.15 -1.07
CA GLY A 141 -19.12 8.13 -0.12
C GLY A 141 -19.69 7.54 1.18
N SER A 142 -19.69 6.20 1.31
CA SER A 142 -20.06 5.50 2.56
C SER A 142 -19.08 5.82 3.70
N PRO A 143 -19.54 5.86 4.95
CA PRO A 143 -18.66 6.06 6.09
C PRO A 143 -17.56 5.01 6.18
N VAL A 144 -16.34 5.46 6.49
CA VAL A 144 -15.23 4.60 6.90
C VAL A 144 -15.44 4.25 8.37
N PHE A 145 -15.54 2.97 8.68
CA PHE A 145 -15.69 2.52 10.07
C PHE A 145 -14.44 1.82 10.59
N LEU A 146 -13.55 1.35 9.71
CA LEU A 146 -12.26 0.78 10.07
C LEU A 146 -11.22 1.25 9.06
N GLY A 147 -10.13 1.83 9.56
CA GLY A 147 -8.96 2.14 8.76
C GLY A 147 -7.74 1.44 9.31
N ALA A 148 -6.91 0.84 8.46
CA ALA A 148 -5.66 0.23 8.88
C ALA A 148 -4.45 0.93 8.28
N ILE A 149 -3.40 0.98 9.09
CA ILE A 149 -2.07 1.43 8.71
C ILE A 149 -1.07 0.35 9.11
N GLY A 150 -0.20 -0.03 8.17
CA GLY A 150 0.89 -0.96 8.37
C GLY A 150 2.22 -0.24 8.15
N ARG A 151 3.18 -0.41 9.06
CA ARG A 151 4.50 0.20 8.97
C ARG A 151 5.58 -0.75 9.46
N PHE A 152 6.77 -0.61 8.90
CA PHE A 152 7.96 -1.23 9.49
C PHE A 152 8.41 -0.38 10.68
N GLU A 153 8.60 -1.04 11.83
CA GLU A 153 9.09 -0.40 13.05
C GLU A 153 10.01 -1.37 13.79
N ASN A 154 11.28 -1.03 13.99
CA ASN A 154 12.29 -1.96 14.51
C ASN A 154 12.32 -3.26 13.66
N ASP A 155 12.70 -4.40 14.24
CA ASP A 155 12.74 -5.71 13.56
C ASP A 155 11.34 -6.33 13.33
N GLY A 156 10.34 -5.53 12.95
CA GLY A 156 8.99 -6.04 12.72
C GLY A 156 8.07 -5.11 11.92
N PHE A 157 6.90 -5.64 11.63
CA PHE A 157 5.80 -4.93 10.97
C PHE A 157 4.68 -4.71 11.97
N VAL A 158 4.25 -3.47 12.12
CA VAL A 158 3.18 -3.06 13.04
C VAL A 158 1.97 -2.65 12.24
N VAL A 159 0.83 -3.25 12.56
CA VAL A 159 -0.48 -2.88 12.03
C VAL A 159 -1.26 -2.17 13.13
N ARG A 160 -1.65 -0.92 12.86
CA ARG A 160 -2.57 -0.13 13.66
C ARG A 160 -3.91 -0.04 12.94
N GLN A 161 -4.98 -0.37 13.64
CA GLN A 161 -6.33 -0.29 13.14
C GLN A 161 -7.13 0.72 13.97
N PHE A 162 -7.85 1.58 13.28
CA PHE A 162 -8.65 2.66 13.85
C PHE A 162 -10.11 2.34 13.58
N LEU A 163 -10.81 1.86 14.61
CA LEU A 163 -12.20 1.45 14.56
C LEU A 163 -13.09 2.59 15.09
N ALA A 164 -14.13 2.91 14.35
CA ALA A 164 -15.26 3.70 14.84
C ALA A 164 -16.26 2.74 15.51
N PRO A 165 -16.49 2.81 16.83
CA PRO A 165 -17.52 1.99 17.48
C PRO A 165 -18.95 2.38 17.06
N THR A 166 -19.16 3.62 16.61
CA THR A 166 -20.37 4.00 15.88
C THR A 166 -19.98 4.88 14.69
N PRO A 167 -20.88 5.09 13.70
CA PRO A 167 -20.61 6.02 12.60
C PRO A 167 -20.30 7.46 13.04
N ALA A 168 -20.63 7.86 14.29
CA ALA A 168 -20.32 9.19 14.80
C ALA A 168 -18.81 9.41 15.01
N GLU A 169 -18.04 8.35 15.24
CA GLU A 169 -16.59 8.42 15.47
C GLU A 169 -15.76 8.32 14.18
N GLU A 170 -16.38 8.33 12.99
CA GLU A 170 -15.64 8.27 11.72
C GLU A 170 -14.61 9.40 11.59
N VAL A 171 -14.95 10.63 11.98
CA VAL A 171 -14.01 11.75 11.91
C VAL A 171 -12.73 11.48 12.70
N ALA A 172 -12.85 10.80 13.84
CA ALA A 172 -11.71 10.40 14.65
C ALA A 172 -10.86 9.34 13.95
N VAL A 173 -11.47 8.38 13.24
CA VAL A 173 -10.74 7.41 12.40
C VAL A 173 -9.94 8.13 11.31
N LEU A 174 -10.56 9.08 10.60
CA LEU A 174 -9.90 9.84 9.55
C LEU A 174 -8.73 10.68 10.08
N GLU A 175 -8.91 11.38 11.20
CA GLU A 175 -7.85 12.15 11.84
C GLU A 175 -6.66 11.28 12.26
N ARG A 176 -6.93 10.09 12.82
CA ARG A 176 -5.88 9.13 13.22
C ARG A 176 -5.13 8.57 12.03
N MET A 177 -5.84 8.17 10.98
CA MET A 177 -5.20 7.74 9.74
C MET A 177 -4.35 8.85 9.14
N ASN A 178 -4.86 10.08 9.07
CA ASN A 178 -4.13 11.20 8.51
C ASN A 178 -2.88 11.54 9.34
N ALA A 179 -2.92 11.38 10.67
CA ALA A 179 -1.75 11.55 11.51
C ALA A 179 -0.63 10.54 11.18
N GLU A 180 -0.98 9.28 10.89
CA GLU A 180 -0.02 8.27 10.45
C GLU A 180 0.49 8.54 9.03
N LEU A 181 -0.41 8.92 8.12
CA LEU A 181 -0.08 9.22 6.72
C LEU A 181 0.80 10.48 6.57
N ALA A 182 0.72 11.42 7.51
CA ALA A 182 1.57 12.62 7.51
C ALA A 182 3.07 12.31 7.66
N ALA A 183 3.42 11.12 8.14
CA ALA A 183 4.79 10.64 8.24
C ALA A 183 5.18 9.70 7.07
N ALA A 184 4.31 9.50 6.08
CA ALA A 184 4.55 8.63 4.95
C ALA A 184 5.27 9.37 3.82
N HIS A 185 6.34 8.78 3.28
CA HIS A 185 6.94 9.24 2.02
C HIS A 185 6.46 8.39 0.83
N ALA A 186 6.08 7.13 1.08
CA ALA A 186 5.48 6.26 0.08
C ALA A 186 4.30 5.47 0.66
N LEU A 187 3.17 5.58 -0.04
CA LEU A 187 1.94 4.85 0.26
C LEU A 187 1.85 3.59 -0.59
N LEU A 188 1.45 2.48 0.04
CA LEU A 188 1.23 1.19 -0.59
C LEU A 188 -0.18 0.72 -0.27
N SER A 189 -0.86 0.21 -1.28
CA SER A 189 -2.20 -0.36 -1.15
C SER A 189 -2.41 -1.48 -2.16
N PHE A 190 -3.52 -2.19 -2.06
CA PHE A 190 -3.94 -3.16 -3.06
C PHE A 190 -5.28 -2.74 -3.65
N ASN A 191 -5.29 -2.30 -4.91
CA ASN A 191 -6.42 -1.64 -5.55
C ASN A 191 -6.80 -0.26 -4.96
N GLY A 192 -6.22 0.14 -3.82
CA GLY A 192 -6.60 1.38 -3.14
C GLY A 192 -6.31 2.69 -3.86
N LYS A 193 -5.51 2.73 -4.93
CA LYS A 193 -5.34 3.98 -5.70
C LYS A 193 -6.62 4.42 -6.41
N SER A 194 -7.46 3.46 -6.78
CA SER A 194 -8.74 3.74 -7.46
C SER A 194 -9.94 3.71 -6.51
N PHE A 195 -9.79 3.12 -5.32
CA PHE A 195 -10.86 2.88 -4.37
C PHE A 195 -10.57 3.61 -3.04
N ASP A 196 -9.76 3.02 -2.16
CA ASP A 196 -9.56 3.49 -0.78
C ASP A 196 -9.07 4.93 -0.68
N ALA A 197 -8.09 5.32 -1.49
CA ALA A 197 -7.55 6.68 -1.51
C ALA A 197 -8.60 7.72 -1.95
N ASN A 198 -9.54 7.33 -2.81
CA ASN A 198 -10.63 8.21 -3.22
C ASN A 198 -11.66 8.36 -2.11
N VAL A 199 -12.04 7.25 -1.44
CA VAL A 199 -12.91 7.27 -0.27
C VAL A 199 -12.31 8.16 0.82
N LEU A 200 -11.04 7.94 1.19
CA LEU A 200 -10.35 8.74 2.20
C LEU A 200 -10.40 10.24 1.87
N ARG A 201 -10.12 10.61 0.62
CA ARG A 201 -10.18 12.00 0.15
C ARG A 201 -11.58 12.59 0.24
N GLU A 202 -12.60 11.87 -0.20
CA GLU A 202 -14.00 12.32 -0.15
C GLU A 202 -14.48 12.51 1.29
N ARG A 203 -14.17 11.55 2.18
CA ARG A 203 -14.58 11.62 3.60
C ARG A 203 -13.80 12.70 4.36
N CYS A 204 -12.51 12.87 4.12
CA CYS A 204 -11.74 13.98 4.67
C CYS A 204 -12.31 15.34 4.24
N ALA A 205 -12.65 15.49 2.95
CA ALA A 205 -13.28 16.71 2.44
C ALA A 205 -14.66 16.96 3.08
N TYR A 206 -15.45 15.90 3.32
CA TYR A 206 -16.77 15.99 3.95
C TYR A 206 -16.69 16.54 5.40
N TYR A 207 -15.70 16.11 6.18
CA TYR A 207 -15.50 16.58 7.57
C TYR A 207 -14.54 17.77 7.69
N GLU A 208 -14.07 18.33 6.57
CA GLU A 208 -13.05 19.39 6.54
C GLU A 208 -11.75 19.01 7.26
N VAL A 209 -11.41 17.72 7.28
CA VAL A 209 -10.15 17.21 7.83
C VAL A 209 -9.05 17.33 6.75
N PRO A 210 -7.92 17.99 7.04
CA PRO A 210 -6.81 18.07 6.10
C PRO A 210 -6.24 16.68 5.79
N LEU A 211 -6.17 16.33 4.50
CA LEU A 211 -5.50 15.13 4.02
C LEU A 211 -4.04 15.46 3.70
N PRO A 212 -3.05 14.75 4.29
CA PRO A 212 -1.65 14.93 3.94
C PRO A 212 -1.39 14.60 2.48
N GLU A 213 -0.51 15.38 1.84
CA GLU A 213 0.04 15.02 0.53
C GLU A 213 1.09 13.92 0.73
N VAL A 214 0.97 12.83 -0.03
CA VAL A 214 1.97 11.76 -0.08
C VAL A 214 2.50 11.70 -1.50
N ASP A 215 3.82 11.89 -1.65
CA ASP A 215 4.48 12.06 -2.94
C ASP A 215 4.38 10.83 -3.84
N VAL A 216 4.43 9.64 -3.23
CA VAL A 216 4.49 8.36 -3.94
C VAL A 216 3.36 7.46 -3.49
N HIS A 217 2.58 6.95 -4.45
CA HIS A 217 1.58 5.90 -4.22
C HIS A 217 1.74 4.74 -5.20
N VAL A 218 2.17 3.59 -4.69
CA VAL A 218 2.33 2.35 -5.46
C VAL A 218 1.19 1.38 -5.14
N ASP A 219 0.36 1.10 -6.14
CA ASP A 219 -0.70 0.12 -6.03
C ASP A 219 -0.21 -1.27 -6.46
N LEU A 220 -0.19 -2.20 -5.51
CA LEU A 220 0.38 -3.54 -5.66
C LEU A 220 -0.46 -4.43 -6.55
N LEU A 221 -1.74 -4.12 -6.80
CA LEU A 221 -2.57 -4.89 -7.73
C LEU A 221 -1.99 -4.86 -9.15
N HIS A 222 -1.47 -3.72 -9.60
CA HIS A 222 -0.85 -3.61 -10.91
C HIS A 222 0.44 -4.42 -11.02
N GLN A 223 1.22 -4.45 -9.94
CA GLN A 223 2.47 -5.20 -9.84
C GLN A 223 2.20 -6.70 -9.81
N ALA A 224 1.24 -7.14 -8.98
CA ALA A 224 0.79 -8.52 -8.93
C ALA A 224 0.25 -9.01 -10.28
N ARG A 225 -0.62 -8.24 -10.94
CA ARG A 225 -1.13 -8.57 -12.28
C ARG A 225 -0.06 -8.69 -13.35
N ASN A 226 1.03 -7.95 -13.22
CA ASN A 226 2.16 -8.05 -14.14
C ASN A 226 3.01 -9.30 -13.89
N ALA A 227 3.25 -9.62 -12.63
CA ALA A 227 4.20 -10.66 -12.24
C ALA A 227 3.58 -12.06 -12.07
N LEU A 228 2.29 -12.14 -11.74
CA LEU A 228 1.63 -13.35 -11.22
C LEU A 228 0.40 -13.80 -12.00
N ARG A 229 -0.15 -13.01 -12.94
CA ARG A 229 -1.42 -13.33 -13.64
C ARG A 229 -1.46 -14.73 -14.25
N ASP A 230 -0.34 -15.20 -14.81
CA ASP A 230 -0.26 -16.52 -15.45
C ASP A 230 0.06 -17.66 -14.46
N ARG A 231 0.12 -17.35 -13.15
CA ARG A 231 0.49 -18.27 -12.07
C ARG A 231 -0.61 -18.47 -11.03
N VAL A 232 -1.66 -17.64 -11.05
CA VAL A 232 -2.77 -17.70 -10.10
C VAL A 232 -4.10 -17.74 -10.83
N GLU A 233 -5.13 -18.31 -10.22
CA GLU A 233 -6.47 -18.33 -10.79
C GLU A 233 -6.99 -16.91 -11.10
N ASN A 234 -6.79 -15.99 -10.16
CA ASN A 234 -7.09 -14.58 -10.31
C ASN A 234 -6.14 -13.74 -9.41
N CYS A 235 -6.00 -12.45 -9.70
CA CYS A 235 -5.15 -11.55 -8.91
C CYS A 235 -5.92 -10.86 -7.76
N GLN A 236 -6.86 -11.55 -7.11
CA GLN A 236 -7.39 -11.10 -5.81
C GLN A 236 -6.38 -11.41 -4.71
N LEU A 237 -6.37 -10.62 -3.64
CA LEU A 237 -5.39 -10.76 -2.57
C LEU A 237 -5.46 -12.13 -1.90
N GLY A 238 -6.66 -12.60 -1.55
CA GLY A 238 -6.86 -13.94 -0.95
C GLY A 238 -6.36 -15.09 -1.84
N THR A 239 -6.45 -14.98 -3.17
CA THR A 239 -5.89 -15.97 -4.10
C THR A 239 -4.37 -15.94 -4.09
N ILE A 240 -3.77 -14.75 -4.11
CA ILE A 240 -2.31 -14.56 -4.04
C ILE A 240 -1.75 -15.07 -2.71
N GLU A 241 -2.43 -14.79 -1.61
CA GLU A 241 -2.06 -15.31 -0.29
C GLU A 241 -1.95 -16.83 -0.28
N ARG A 242 -2.99 -17.53 -0.73
CA ARG A 242 -3.05 -18.99 -0.75
C ARG A 242 -2.02 -19.60 -1.71
N GLU A 243 -1.95 -19.10 -2.94
CA GLU A 243 -1.20 -19.76 -4.03
C GLU A 243 0.26 -19.34 -4.13
N ILE A 244 0.60 -18.14 -3.64
CA ILE A 244 1.95 -17.55 -3.77
C ILE A 244 2.62 -17.36 -2.42
N LEU A 245 1.90 -16.87 -1.40
CA LEU A 245 2.47 -16.58 -0.09
C LEU A 245 2.35 -17.75 0.90
N GLY A 246 1.54 -18.76 0.59
CA GLY A 246 1.28 -19.90 1.48
C GLY A 246 0.51 -19.51 2.75
N ILE A 247 -0.24 -18.42 2.70
CA ILE A 247 -1.05 -17.92 3.82
C ILE A 247 -2.45 -18.53 3.69
N GLU A 248 -2.90 -19.26 4.71
CA GLU A 248 -4.25 -19.81 4.80
C GLU A 248 -5.10 -18.93 5.72
N ARG A 249 -6.21 -18.38 5.19
CA ARG A 249 -7.19 -17.63 6.00
C ARG A 249 -8.05 -18.60 6.81
N GLU A 250 -8.08 -18.44 8.13
CA GLU A 250 -8.90 -19.29 9.03
C GLU A 250 -10.41 -19.07 8.84
N ALA A 251 -10.83 -17.87 8.45
CA ALA A 251 -12.22 -17.53 8.15
C ALA A 251 -12.24 -16.52 6.99
N ASP A 252 -12.61 -16.97 5.80
CA ASP A 252 -12.76 -16.08 4.65
C ASP A 252 -14.09 -15.32 4.80
N LEU A 253 -14.01 -14.07 5.27
CA LEU A 253 -15.12 -13.13 5.21
C LEU A 253 -15.10 -12.51 3.81
N PRO A 254 -16.09 -12.80 2.93
CA PRO A 254 -16.15 -12.14 1.64
C PRO A 254 -16.27 -10.64 1.85
N SER A 255 -15.45 -9.84 1.16
CA SER A 255 -15.38 -8.39 1.38
C SER A 255 -16.75 -7.71 1.20
N GLU A 256 -17.63 -8.24 0.35
CA GLU A 256 -19.00 -7.74 0.18
C GLU A 256 -19.90 -7.90 1.43
N GLN A 257 -19.52 -8.76 2.37
CA GLN A 257 -20.25 -9.00 3.62
C GLN A 257 -19.73 -8.12 4.77
N VAL A 258 -18.57 -7.47 4.63
CA VAL A 258 -18.00 -6.61 5.67
C VAL A 258 -19.00 -5.55 6.19
N PRO A 259 -19.74 -4.81 5.34
CA PRO A 259 -20.75 -3.86 5.81
C PRO A 259 -21.88 -4.49 6.64
N LEU A 260 -22.27 -5.72 6.30
CA LEU A 260 -23.34 -6.44 6.99
C LEU A 260 -22.90 -6.81 8.42
N TYR A 261 -21.66 -7.24 8.61
CA TYR A 261 -21.14 -7.60 9.93
C TYR A 261 -21.05 -6.38 10.85
N TYR A 262 -20.63 -5.23 10.33
CA TYR A 262 -20.64 -3.99 11.12
C TYR A 262 -22.08 -3.53 11.44
N THR A 263 -23.03 -3.68 10.52
CA THR A 263 -24.45 -3.40 10.79
C THR A 263 -25.00 -4.32 11.88
N LEU A 264 -24.69 -5.62 11.83
CA LEU A 264 -25.04 -6.58 12.87
C LEU A 264 -24.42 -6.22 14.23
N TYR A 265 -23.20 -5.70 14.24
CA TYR A 265 -22.57 -5.18 15.47
C TYR A 265 -23.39 -4.04 16.07
N LEU A 266 -23.79 -3.05 15.27
CA LEU A 266 -24.61 -1.93 15.73
C LEU A 266 -25.99 -2.36 16.24
N GLU A 267 -26.62 -3.35 15.61
CA GLU A 267 -27.94 -3.87 16.00
C GLU A 267 -27.89 -4.72 17.28
N THR A 268 -26.88 -5.58 17.39
CA THR A 268 -26.78 -6.55 18.49
C THR A 268 -26.01 -6.03 19.68
N GLY A 269 -25.09 -5.08 19.47
CA GLY A 269 -24.11 -4.61 20.45
C GLY A 269 -23.00 -5.62 20.77
N SER A 270 -22.92 -6.75 20.06
CA SER A 270 -21.95 -7.81 20.33
C SER A 270 -20.67 -7.59 19.53
N ALA A 271 -19.54 -7.32 20.19
CA ALA A 271 -18.27 -7.09 19.50
C ALA A 271 -17.71 -8.35 18.81
N SER A 272 -18.22 -9.54 19.14
CA SER A 272 -17.78 -10.79 18.54
C SER A 272 -17.94 -10.82 17.01
N VAL A 273 -18.92 -10.10 16.46
CA VAL A 273 -19.12 -10.03 15.01
C VAL A 273 -18.10 -9.13 14.30
N LEU A 274 -17.34 -8.31 15.03
CA LEU A 274 -16.26 -7.50 14.46
C LEU A 274 -14.97 -8.30 14.25
N LEU A 275 -14.81 -9.43 14.95
CA LEU A 275 -13.61 -10.26 14.91
C LEU A 275 -13.17 -10.64 13.48
N PRO A 276 -14.03 -11.18 12.61
CA PRO A 276 -13.62 -11.52 11.24
C PRO A 276 -13.22 -10.28 10.41
N ILE A 277 -13.90 -9.13 10.58
CA ILE A 277 -13.58 -7.90 9.84
C ILE A 277 -12.19 -7.39 10.26
N ILE A 278 -11.95 -7.28 11.57
CA ILE A 278 -10.69 -6.76 12.11
C ILE A 278 -9.53 -7.69 11.74
N ASN A 279 -9.72 -9.00 11.84
CA ASN A 279 -8.69 -9.96 11.45
C ASN A 279 -8.42 -9.93 9.93
N HIS A 280 -9.46 -9.79 9.11
CA HIS A 280 -9.32 -9.68 7.65
C HIS A 280 -8.48 -8.46 7.26
N ASN A 281 -8.92 -7.26 7.65
CA ASN A 281 -8.25 -6.00 7.32
C ASN A 281 -6.81 -5.95 7.87
N ARG A 282 -6.55 -6.59 9.02
CA ARG A 282 -5.20 -6.77 9.55
C ARG A 282 -4.34 -7.70 8.68
N GLN A 283 -4.88 -8.86 8.33
CA GLN A 283 -4.21 -9.84 7.50
C GLN A 283 -3.87 -9.26 6.13
N ASP A 284 -4.77 -8.47 5.53
CA ASP A 284 -4.54 -7.83 4.24
C ASP A 284 -3.25 -6.99 4.27
N LEU A 285 -3.04 -6.14 5.29
CA LEU A 285 -1.81 -5.34 5.39
C LEU A 285 -0.54 -6.18 5.60
N ILE A 286 -0.63 -7.24 6.42
CA ILE A 286 0.49 -8.18 6.59
C ILE A 286 0.81 -8.85 5.24
N SER A 287 -0.21 -9.28 4.51
CA SER A 287 -0.08 -9.87 3.18
C SER A 287 0.52 -8.89 2.18
N LEU A 288 0.19 -7.60 2.25
CA LEU A 288 0.81 -6.58 1.39
C LEU A 288 2.31 -6.46 1.65
N ALA A 289 2.74 -6.49 2.91
CA ALA A 289 4.14 -6.44 3.28
C ALA A 289 4.92 -7.66 2.71
N HIS A 290 4.37 -8.86 2.86
CA HIS A 290 4.92 -10.08 2.25
C HIS A 290 4.92 -10.03 0.72
N LEU A 291 3.85 -9.51 0.11
CA LEU A 291 3.70 -9.41 -1.33
C LEU A 291 4.76 -8.48 -1.94
N VAL A 292 5.04 -7.33 -1.32
CA VAL A 292 6.10 -6.42 -1.78
C VAL A 292 7.45 -7.13 -1.80
N GLN A 293 7.80 -7.85 -0.73
CA GLN A 293 9.04 -8.61 -0.68
C GLN A 293 9.09 -9.67 -1.78
N HIS A 294 8.04 -10.47 -1.95
CA HIS A 294 7.97 -11.49 -3.00
C HIS A 294 8.14 -10.90 -4.40
N LEU A 295 7.46 -9.78 -4.67
CA LEU A 295 7.53 -9.11 -5.96
C LEU A 295 8.92 -8.51 -6.23
N LEU A 296 9.60 -7.98 -5.20
CA LEU A 296 10.97 -7.48 -5.29
C LEU A 296 11.97 -8.59 -5.57
N GLU A 297 11.88 -9.72 -4.86
CA GLU A 297 12.74 -10.89 -5.10
C GLU A 297 12.58 -11.38 -6.55
N ARG A 298 11.34 -11.46 -7.03
CA ARG A 298 11.04 -11.87 -8.41
C ARG A 298 11.52 -10.87 -9.45
N ALA A 299 11.39 -9.57 -9.19
CA ALA A 299 11.82 -8.52 -10.12
C ALA A 299 13.35 -8.47 -10.29
N ASN A 300 14.12 -8.97 -9.30
CA ASN A 300 15.58 -8.95 -9.30
C ASN A 300 16.22 -10.34 -9.53
N ALA A 301 15.43 -11.39 -9.70
CA ALA A 301 15.90 -12.75 -10.00
C ALA A 301 16.29 -12.97 -11.49
N HIS A 302 16.32 -11.90 -12.30
CA HIS A 302 16.57 -11.91 -13.75
C HIS A 302 17.50 -10.78 -14.14
#